data_AF-A0A9E8MZ07-F1
#
_entry.id   AF-A0A9E8MZ07-F1
#
_cell.length_a   1.000
_cell.length_b   1.000
_cell.length_c   1.000
_cell.angle_alpha   90.00
_cell.angle_beta   90.00
_cell.angle_gamma   90.00
#
_symmetry.space_group_name_H-M   'P 1'
#
loop_
_entity.id
_entity.type
_entity.pdbx_description
1 polymer ?
#
loop_
_entity_poly.entity_id
_entity_poly.type
_entity_poly.pdbx_seq_one_letter_code
_entity_poly.pdbx_strand_id
1 'polypeptide(L)'
;MKILSKNYSSLVLFILFAFGANIATAQVKKIFTPRYNETISGDVTMIANNVLSRTATTDYNGEDGNHDFSDNVYVDIDNDPSTFNSSSANLSNPKPNAACLTIESVLLYWAAADKGNIQNGVELDNQPNWNFNEVKLMLPNQVAYTTIVADDIIYRGRDENPHFMNDPYICVKDITSDVQNLNNPFGKYQVANVEAKTGALTSHASSNTGTSGGWQMVVVYSSPSLRMKNITLFDGYAHIKSAAPSIDVLFDGFQTVPNGAVKADVVMGALEGDRDISGDKLQIKNVANTFVDLDAPLRDANNFFNSRITKGPSNGNNNFTDRNPASTNTLGFDASIFPLSNNGNSLITNNQTSATFRITSTQETYGLYLLGLAIEVYKPVLEMIVIGTPSSVTPQANPTNVNFNPEITNSGNDNAENAVLTTTIPPVATLVEPIIGLPSGVSYTFDTNTNVLTFNVANGVFDIGNP
;
A
#
# COMPACT_ATOMS: atom_id res chain seq x y z
N MET A 1 77.21 -22.75 17.47
CA MET A 1 75.96 -22.67 18.25
C MET A 1 75.03 -21.68 17.54
N LYS A 2 74.01 -22.16 16.81
CA LYS A 2 73.02 -21.31 16.13
C LYS A 2 71.91 -21.01 17.12
N ILE A 3 71.58 -19.74 17.31
CA ILE A 3 70.34 -19.31 17.99
C ILE A 3 69.53 -18.53 16.96
N LEU A 4 68.40 -19.12 16.57
CA LEU A 4 67.31 -18.49 15.82
C LEU A 4 66.33 -17.93 16.85
N SER A 5 66.00 -16.64 16.79
CA SER A 5 64.81 -16.10 17.48
C SER A 5 63.90 -15.44 16.45
N LYS A 6 62.68 -16.00 16.37
CA LYS A 6 61.61 -15.75 15.40
C LYS A 6 61.02 -14.34 15.52
N ASN A 7 60.72 -13.74 14.37
CA ASN A 7 59.91 -12.54 14.23
C ASN A 7 58.44 -12.81 14.62
N TYR A 8 57.94 -12.13 15.65
CA TYR A 8 56.54 -12.20 16.09
C TYR A 8 55.60 -11.26 15.30
N SER A 9 56.10 -10.56 14.28
CA SER A 9 55.31 -9.57 13.53
C SER A 9 54.25 -10.19 12.61
N SER A 10 54.34 -11.46 12.25
CA SER A 10 53.39 -12.11 11.32
C SER A 10 52.19 -12.76 12.00
N LEU A 11 52.19 -12.90 13.34
CA LEU A 11 51.08 -13.53 14.06
C LEU A 11 49.98 -12.53 14.47
N VAL A 12 50.33 -11.25 14.64
CA VAL A 12 49.35 -10.21 15.00
C VAL A 12 48.51 -9.77 13.79
N LEU A 13 49.06 -9.85 12.57
CA LEU A 13 48.34 -9.50 11.35
C LEU A 13 47.30 -10.57 10.93
N PHE A 14 47.47 -11.82 11.36
CA PHE A 14 46.54 -12.91 11.04
C PHE A 14 45.35 -12.98 12.01
N ILE A 15 45.50 -12.47 13.24
CA ILE A 15 44.39 -12.37 14.21
C ILE A 15 43.50 -11.15 13.93
N LEU A 16 44.04 -10.07 13.34
CA LEU A 16 43.22 -8.95 12.89
C LEU A 16 42.37 -9.25 11.64
N PHE A 17 42.69 -10.29 10.87
CA PHE A 17 41.91 -10.69 9.68
C PHE A 17 40.83 -11.73 9.98
N ALA A 18 40.77 -12.25 11.21
CA ALA A 18 39.79 -13.26 11.63
C ALA A 18 38.55 -12.66 12.33
N PHE A 19 38.57 -11.37 12.66
CA PHE A 19 37.35 -10.60 12.95
C PHE A 19 36.82 -10.01 11.65
N GLY A 20 36.30 -10.88 10.78
CA GLY A 20 35.37 -10.44 9.76
C GLY A 20 34.18 -9.82 10.47
N ALA A 21 34.12 -8.48 10.48
CA ALA A 21 32.91 -7.77 10.83
C ALA A 21 31.83 -8.31 9.89
N ASN A 22 30.87 -9.05 10.44
CA ASN A 22 29.61 -9.30 9.78
C ASN A 22 28.94 -7.93 9.69
N ILE A 23 29.30 -7.14 8.66
CA ILE A 23 28.52 -6.00 8.24
C ILE A 23 27.28 -6.62 7.64
N ALA A 24 26.31 -6.95 8.48
CA ALA A 24 24.99 -7.26 7.98
C ALA A 24 24.54 -6.00 7.20
N THR A 25 23.98 -6.19 6.03
CA THR A 25 23.51 -5.12 5.14
C THR A 25 22.04 -4.82 5.44
N ALA A 26 21.47 -3.71 4.96
CA ALA A 26 20.04 -3.69 4.73
C ALA A 26 19.78 -4.68 3.62
N GLN A 27 18.71 -5.43 3.78
CA GLN A 27 18.41 -6.53 2.89
C GLN A 27 16.99 -6.36 2.42
N VAL A 28 16.86 -6.12 1.12
CA VAL A 28 15.62 -6.42 0.39
C VAL A 28 15.52 -7.94 0.40
N LYS A 29 14.70 -8.46 1.31
CA LYS A 29 14.42 -9.90 1.42
C LYS A 29 13.34 -10.33 0.44
N LYS A 30 12.39 -9.44 0.18
CA LYS A 30 11.42 -9.54 -0.89
C LYS A 30 11.36 -8.20 -1.62
N ILE A 31 11.56 -8.23 -2.93
CA ILE A 31 11.50 -7.04 -3.79
C ILE A 31 10.10 -6.44 -3.71
N PHE A 32 10.03 -5.11 -3.58
CA PHE A 32 8.76 -4.39 -3.63
C PHE A 32 8.19 -4.44 -5.06
N THR A 33 6.99 -5.00 -5.20
CA THR A 33 6.30 -5.14 -6.48
C THR A 33 4.86 -4.64 -6.37
N PRO A 34 4.25 -4.12 -7.46
CA PRO A 34 2.89 -3.61 -7.40
C PRO A 34 1.91 -4.75 -7.14
N ARG A 35 1.20 -4.67 -6.01
CA ARG A 35 0.04 -5.52 -5.72
C ARG A 35 -1.25 -4.90 -6.26
N TYR A 36 -1.35 -3.58 -6.19
CA TYR A 36 -2.43 -2.79 -6.79
C TYR A 36 -1.80 -1.64 -7.58
N ASN A 37 -2.23 -1.42 -8.82
CA ASN A 37 -1.83 -0.27 -9.63
C ASN A 37 -2.95 0.05 -10.62
N GLU A 38 -3.77 1.04 -10.28
CA GLU A 38 -4.88 1.46 -11.11
C GLU A 38 -5.01 2.97 -11.15
N THR A 39 -5.57 3.49 -12.24
CA THR A 39 -5.92 4.90 -12.39
C THR A 39 -7.44 5.04 -12.32
N ILE A 40 -7.95 5.57 -11.21
CA ILE A 40 -9.38 5.66 -10.91
C ILE A 40 -9.76 7.05 -10.37
N SER A 41 -11.04 7.43 -10.53
CA SER A 41 -11.63 8.58 -9.83
C SER A 41 -11.89 8.19 -8.37
N GLY A 42 -10.83 8.21 -7.57
CA GLY A 42 -10.82 7.54 -6.28
C GLY A 42 -9.62 7.92 -5.42
N ASP A 43 -9.54 7.25 -4.28
CA ASP A 43 -8.52 7.49 -3.29
C ASP A 43 -8.29 6.24 -2.43
N VAL A 44 -7.33 6.31 -1.51
CA VAL A 44 -6.99 5.24 -0.58
C VAL A 44 -7.23 5.67 0.86
N THR A 45 -7.57 4.73 1.72
CA THR A 45 -7.59 4.90 3.17
C THR A 45 -7.12 3.64 3.86
N MET A 46 -6.94 3.69 5.18
CA MET A 46 -6.58 2.52 5.97
C MET A 46 -7.20 2.55 7.36
N ILE A 47 -7.29 1.36 7.94
CA ILE A 47 -7.46 1.12 9.38
C ILE A 47 -6.42 0.07 9.80
N ALA A 48 -5.98 0.11 11.04
CA ALA A 48 -4.97 -0.81 11.55
C ALA A 48 -5.03 -0.89 13.07
N ASN A 49 -4.54 -1.99 13.64
CA ASN A 49 -4.34 -2.11 15.07
C ASN A 49 -3.19 -3.05 15.45
N ASN A 50 -2.61 -2.84 16.63
CA ASN A 50 -1.60 -3.70 17.22
C ASN A 50 -2.24 -4.95 17.85
N VAL A 51 -1.45 -6.02 17.98
CA VAL A 51 -1.86 -7.23 18.71
C VAL A 51 -1.02 -7.50 19.96
N LEU A 52 0.03 -6.70 20.19
CA LEU A 52 0.85 -6.72 21.40
C LEU A 52 0.71 -5.41 22.16
N SER A 53 0.65 -5.47 23.49
CA SER A 53 0.64 -4.29 24.35
C SER A 53 1.21 -4.61 25.75
N ARG A 54 1.13 -3.65 26.67
CA ARG A 54 1.53 -3.82 28.08
C ARG A 54 0.43 -4.50 28.91
N THR A 55 -0.81 -4.43 28.45
CA THR A 55 -1.94 -5.17 29.03
C THR A 55 -2.83 -5.70 27.90
N ALA A 56 -3.71 -6.64 28.21
CA ALA A 56 -4.60 -7.22 27.20
C ALA A 56 -5.66 -6.23 26.67
N THR A 57 -6.17 -5.33 27.53
CA THR A 57 -7.37 -4.55 27.21
C THR A 57 -7.20 -3.04 27.31
N THR A 58 -6.10 -2.54 27.90
CA THR A 58 -5.92 -1.10 28.13
C THR A 58 -4.94 -0.50 27.15
N ASP A 59 -5.20 0.75 26.76
CA ASP A 59 -4.30 1.52 25.93
C ASP A 59 -2.92 1.67 26.58
N TYR A 60 -1.87 1.52 25.77
CA TYR A 60 -0.51 1.92 26.15
C TYR A 60 -0.16 3.25 25.47
N ASN A 61 0.14 4.25 26.31
CA ASN A 61 0.43 5.62 25.90
C ASN A 61 1.79 6.11 26.42
N GLY A 62 2.65 5.19 26.83
CA GLY A 62 4.02 5.51 27.24
C GLY A 62 4.94 5.80 26.05
N GLU A 63 6.13 6.31 26.35
CA GLU A 63 7.14 6.70 25.37
C GLU A 63 8.32 5.71 25.30
N ASP A 64 8.34 4.67 26.14
CA ASP A 64 9.41 3.66 26.12
C ASP A 64 9.33 2.79 24.86
N GLY A 65 10.48 2.26 24.45
CA GLY A 65 10.64 1.39 23.28
C GLY A 65 10.05 0.00 23.49
N ASN A 66 9.71 -0.70 22.41
CA ASN A 66 9.22 -2.08 22.51
C ASN A 66 10.30 -3.07 22.99
N HIS A 67 11.57 -2.69 22.87
CA HIS A 67 12.72 -3.44 23.36
C HIS A 67 13.08 -3.18 24.84
N ASP A 68 12.46 -2.21 25.50
CA ASP A 68 12.66 -1.93 26.93
C ASP A 68 11.94 -2.91 27.85
N PHE A 69 11.03 -3.70 27.28
CA PHE A 69 10.10 -4.54 28.00
C PHE A 69 10.42 -6.02 27.89
N SER A 70 10.08 -6.77 28.95
CA SER A 70 10.28 -8.23 29.00
C SER A 70 8.99 -9.04 29.16
N ASP A 71 7.86 -8.34 29.26
CA ASP A 71 6.55 -8.83 29.66
C ASP A 71 5.43 -8.24 28.77
N ASN A 72 5.71 -7.93 27.50
CA ASN A 72 4.66 -7.58 26.55
C ASN A 72 3.68 -8.74 26.39
N VAL A 73 2.39 -8.45 26.31
CA VAL A 73 1.32 -9.45 26.24
C VAL A 73 0.50 -9.28 24.98
N TYR A 74 -0.25 -10.31 24.62
CA TYR A 74 -1.29 -10.16 23.62
C TYR A 74 -2.39 -9.22 24.07
N VAL A 75 -2.87 -8.42 23.12
CA VAL A 75 -4.12 -7.68 23.22
C VAL A 75 -5.28 -8.66 23.06
N ASP A 76 -6.26 -8.63 23.95
CA ASP A 76 -7.49 -9.43 23.86
C ASP A 76 -8.66 -8.59 24.37
N ILE A 77 -9.53 -8.16 23.45
CA ILE A 77 -10.62 -7.20 23.73
C ILE A 77 -11.99 -7.86 23.88
N ASP A 78 -12.12 -9.16 23.69
CA ASP A 78 -13.42 -9.83 23.57
C ASP A 78 -13.63 -11.03 24.49
N ASN A 79 -12.58 -11.55 25.14
CA ASN A 79 -12.63 -12.75 26.00
C ASN A 79 -13.22 -13.97 25.26
N ASP A 80 -13.15 -14.03 23.93
CA ASP A 80 -13.61 -15.19 23.17
C ASP A 80 -12.63 -16.35 23.41
N PRO A 81 -13.06 -17.50 23.98
CA PRO A 81 -12.16 -18.60 24.32
C PRO A 81 -11.56 -19.29 23.08
N SER A 82 -12.05 -18.98 21.89
CA SER A 82 -11.49 -19.47 20.63
C SER A 82 -10.37 -18.58 20.11
N THR A 83 -10.10 -17.44 20.75
CA THR A 83 -9.03 -16.51 20.39
C THR A 83 -7.95 -16.42 21.46
N PHE A 84 -6.70 -16.24 21.04
CA PHE A 84 -5.58 -15.94 21.97
C PHE A 84 -5.19 -14.46 21.98
N ASN A 85 -5.65 -13.71 20.97
CA ASN A 85 -5.59 -12.26 20.89
C ASN A 85 -6.72 -11.74 20.02
N SER A 86 -7.11 -10.49 20.21
CA SER A 86 -8.12 -9.82 19.40
C SER A 86 -7.94 -8.30 19.51
N SER A 87 -8.01 -7.59 18.38
CA SER A 87 -8.07 -6.13 18.36
C SER A 87 -8.95 -5.64 17.21
N SER A 88 -9.49 -4.43 17.31
CA SER A 88 -10.46 -3.92 16.33
C SER A 88 -10.16 -2.49 15.90
N ALA A 89 -10.62 -2.11 14.72
CA ALA A 89 -10.63 -0.73 14.23
C ALA A 89 -11.90 -0.46 13.41
N ASN A 90 -12.37 0.79 13.43
CA ASN A 90 -13.57 1.19 12.69
C ASN A 90 -13.19 1.82 11.35
N LEU A 91 -13.72 1.26 10.25
CA LEU A 91 -13.70 1.91 8.95
C LEU A 91 -14.86 2.89 8.85
N SER A 92 -14.55 4.18 8.95
CA SER A 92 -15.51 5.26 8.67
C SER A 92 -15.54 5.60 7.19
N ASN A 93 -16.71 6.01 6.67
CA ASN A 93 -16.83 6.49 5.29
C ASN A 93 -15.89 7.70 5.08
N PRO A 94 -14.85 7.57 4.23
CA PRO A 94 -13.83 8.62 4.07
C PRO A 94 -14.34 9.84 3.27
N LYS A 95 -15.51 9.73 2.62
CA LYS A 95 -16.14 10.74 1.79
C LYS A 95 -17.67 10.67 1.95
N PRO A 96 -18.22 11.05 3.12
CA PRO A 96 -19.65 10.88 3.43
C PRO A 96 -20.60 11.65 2.49
N ASN A 97 -20.09 12.69 1.81
CA ASN A 97 -20.85 13.50 0.87
C ASN A 97 -20.64 13.08 -0.60
N ALA A 98 -19.80 12.08 -0.88
CA ALA A 98 -19.59 11.59 -2.23
C ALA A 98 -20.73 10.63 -2.62
N ALA A 99 -21.39 10.92 -3.73
CA ALA A 99 -22.39 10.02 -4.30
C ALA A 99 -21.71 8.77 -4.88
N CYS A 100 -22.39 7.62 -4.81
CA CYS A 100 -21.96 6.36 -5.42
C CYS A 100 -20.53 5.93 -5.03
N LEU A 101 -20.19 6.09 -3.75
CA LEU A 101 -18.91 5.61 -3.26
C LEU A 101 -18.84 4.07 -3.34
N THR A 102 -17.84 3.56 -4.05
CA THR A 102 -17.64 2.13 -4.27
C THR A 102 -16.31 1.70 -3.67
N ILE A 103 -16.27 0.52 -3.05
CA ILE A 103 -15.04 -0.11 -2.59
C ILE A 103 -14.44 -0.86 -3.78
N GLU A 104 -13.22 -0.53 -4.18
CA GLU A 104 -12.54 -1.11 -5.35
C GLU A 104 -11.59 -2.25 -4.94
N SER A 105 -10.88 -2.08 -3.83
CA SER A 105 -9.96 -3.10 -3.31
C SER A 105 -9.83 -2.99 -1.80
N VAL A 106 -9.74 -4.13 -1.13
CA VAL A 106 -9.48 -4.25 0.32
C VAL A 106 -8.41 -5.30 0.57
N LEU A 107 -7.21 -4.84 0.92
CA LEU A 107 -6.07 -5.70 1.22
C LEU A 107 -5.85 -5.72 2.73
N LEU A 108 -6.00 -6.90 3.34
CA LEU A 108 -5.73 -7.14 4.76
C LEU A 108 -4.34 -7.74 4.92
N TYR A 109 -3.44 -6.97 5.55
CA TYR A 109 -2.11 -7.40 5.95
C TYR A 109 -2.09 -7.75 7.44
N TRP A 110 -1.33 -8.78 7.80
CA TRP A 110 -0.92 -9.00 9.19
C TRP A 110 0.54 -9.43 9.22
N ALA A 111 1.24 -8.93 10.22
CA ALA A 111 2.67 -9.06 10.32
C ALA A 111 3.11 -9.01 11.78
N ALA A 112 4.13 -9.79 12.12
CA ALA A 112 4.72 -9.78 13.45
C ALA A 112 6.15 -10.32 13.43
N ALA A 113 6.88 -9.99 14.50
CA ALA A 113 8.08 -10.73 14.87
C ALA A 113 7.68 -12.08 15.47
N ASP A 114 8.13 -13.17 14.86
CA ASP A 114 7.76 -14.54 15.22
C ASP A 114 8.96 -15.34 15.72
N LYS A 115 9.98 -14.71 16.33
CA LYS A 115 11.05 -15.51 16.94
C LYS A 115 10.52 -16.29 18.15
N GLY A 116 10.55 -17.60 18.06
CA GLY A 116 10.09 -18.53 19.08
C GLY A 116 11.00 -18.64 20.31
N ASN A 117 10.54 -19.38 21.33
CA ASN A 117 11.39 -19.72 22.47
C ASN A 117 12.34 -20.86 22.11
N ILE A 118 13.64 -20.71 22.42
CA ILE A 118 14.60 -21.79 22.22
C ILE A 118 14.59 -22.71 23.44
N GLN A 119 14.17 -23.96 23.25
CA GLN A 119 14.26 -25.02 24.24
C GLN A 119 15.10 -26.18 23.70
N ASN A 120 16.15 -26.57 24.43
CA ASN A 120 17.07 -27.65 24.02
C ASN A 120 17.64 -27.49 22.60
N GLY A 121 17.90 -26.25 22.18
CA GLY A 121 18.43 -25.93 20.84
C GLY A 121 17.39 -25.96 19.72
N VAL A 122 16.11 -26.15 20.03
CA VAL A 122 15.01 -26.10 19.07
C VAL A 122 14.15 -24.87 19.36
N GLU A 123 13.85 -24.11 18.31
CA GLU A 123 12.90 -22.99 18.40
C GLU A 123 11.47 -23.52 18.39
N LEU A 124 10.70 -23.17 19.42
CA LEU A 124 9.31 -23.55 19.57
C LEU A 124 8.38 -22.49 19.00
N ASP A 125 7.25 -22.93 18.49
CA ASP A 125 6.20 -22.06 17.99
C ASP A 125 5.62 -21.16 19.08
N ASN A 126 5.22 -19.93 18.72
CA ASN A 126 4.68 -18.98 19.69
C ASN A 126 3.23 -19.33 20.04
N GLN A 127 2.49 -19.93 19.12
CA GLN A 127 1.12 -20.44 19.32
C GLN A 127 0.96 -21.86 18.76
N PRO A 128 1.20 -22.90 19.58
CA PRO A 128 1.06 -24.28 19.13
C PRO A 128 -0.34 -24.59 18.58
N ASN A 129 -0.39 -25.25 17.42
CA ASN A 129 -1.62 -25.60 16.68
C ASN A 129 -2.35 -24.41 16.06
N TRP A 130 -1.65 -23.28 15.88
CA TRP A 130 -2.09 -22.19 15.03
C TRP A 130 -1.10 -22.03 13.87
N ASN A 131 -1.57 -21.61 12.71
CA ASN A 131 -0.69 -21.28 11.60
C ASN A 131 -0.55 -19.76 11.51
N PHE A 132 0.67 -19.22 11.53
CA PHE A 132 0.93 -17.77 11.42
C PHE A 132 0.25 -17.10 10.19
N ASN A 133 -0.01 -17.85 9.13
CA ASN A 133 -0.70 -17.41 7.91
C ASN A 133 -2.22 -17.58 7.97
N GLU A 134 -2.78 -17.83 9.16
CA GLU A 134 -4.20 -17.82 9.47
C GLU A 134 -4.50 -16.70 10.46
N VAL A 135 -5.65 -16.04 10.30
CA VAL A 135 -6.23 -15.11 11.28
C VAL A 135 -7.73 -15.34 11.37
N LYS A 136 -8.34 -14.87 12.45
CA LYS A 136 -9.79 -14.79 12.60
C LYS A 136 -10.25 -13.37 12.28
N LEU A 137 -11.23 -13.26 11.40
CA LEU A 137 -11.82 -11.99 10.96
C LEU A 137 -13.31 -11.94 11.30
N MET A 138 -13.72 -10.82 11.88
CA MET A 138 -15.13 -10.46 12.09
C MET A 138 -15.38 -9.12 11.40
N LEU A 139 -16.21 -9.15 10.37
CA LEU A 139 -16.57 -7.99 9.56
C LEU A 139 -17.67 -7.15 10.23
N PRO A 140 -17.92 -5.91 9.76
CA PRO A 140 -18.99 -5.06 10.28
C PRO A 140 -20.34 -5.78 10.38
N ASN A 141 -21.01 -5.61 11.52
CA ASN A 141 -22.31 -6.19 11.86
C ASN A 141 -22.35 -7.73 11.97
N GLN A 142 -21.21 -8.41 11.91
CA GLN A 142 -21.11 -9.82 12.27
C GLN A 142 -20.96 -9.99 13.79
N VAL A 143 -21.34 -11.18 14.28
CA VAL A 143 -21.27 -11.54 15.71
C VAL A 143 -20.35 -12.74 15.98
N ALA A 144 -19.73 -13.28 14.94
CA ALA A 144 -18.87 -14.46 15.00
C ALA A 144 -17.69 -14.31 14.05
N TYR A 145 -16.56 -14.90 14.42
CA TYR A 145 -15.36 -14.93 13.60
C TYR A 145 -15.44 -15.96 12.46
N THR A 146 -14.79 -15.62 11.35
CA THR A 146 -14.41 -16.56 10.30
C THR A 146 -12.90 -16.71 10.30
N THR A 147 -12.39 -17.94 10.21
CA THR A 147 -10.94 -18.16 10.00
C THR A 147 -10.63 -17.98 8.53
N ILE A 148 -9.64 -17.13 8.24
CA ILE A 148 -9.16 -16.85 6.89
C ILE A 148 -7.67 -17.20 6.78
N VAL A 149 -7.27 -17.66 5.61
CA VAL A 149 -5.88 -17.97 5.26
C VAL A 149 -5.35 -16.90 4.32
N ALA A 150 -4.09 -16.50 4.49
CA ALA A 150 -3.39 -15.60 3.58
C ALA A 150 -3.44 -16.13 2.14
N ASP A 151 -3.63 -15.23 1.18
CA ASP A 151 -3.47 -15.57 -0.23
C ASP A 151 -1.98 -15.59 -0.61
N ASP A 152 -1.16 -14.81 0.10
CA ASP A 152 0.29 -14.72 -0.12
C ASP A 152 1.03 -14.51 1.22
N ILE A 153 2.17 -15.19 1.34
CA ILE A 153 3.16 -14.97 2.40
C ILE A 153 4.29 -14.17 1.75
N ILE A 154 4.25 -12.85 1.94
CA ILE A 154 5.19 -11.92 1.30
C ILE A 154 6.63 -12.25 1.71
N TYR A 155 6.81 -12.54 2.99
CA TYR A 155 8.09 -12.94 3.57
C TYR A 155 7.88 -13.65 4.91
N ARG A 156 8.80 -14.57 5.24
CA ARG A 156 8.92 -15.18 6.57
C ARG A 156 10.39 -15.47 6.90
N GLY A 157 10.91 -14.81 7.94
CA GLY A 157 12.31 -14.96 8.36
C GLY A 157 12.66 -16.34 8.90
N ARG A 158 11.68 -17.04 9.51
CA ARG A 158 11.84 -18.40 10.04
C ARG A 158 12.09 -19.45 8.94
N ASP A 159 11.71 -19.16 7.70
CA ASP A 159 11.91 -20.09 6.57
C ASP A 159 13.33 -19.96 5.96
N GLU A 160 14.14 -18.99 6.40
CA GLU A 160 15.55 -18.87 6.00
C GLU A 160 16.45 -19.84 6.78
N ASN A 161 17.61 -20.18 6.20
CA ASN A 161 18.65 -20.97 6.89
C ASN A 161 20.02 -20.27 6.79
N PRO A 162 20.53 -19.67 7.88
CA PRO A 162 19.91 -19.59 9.20
C PRO A 162 18.66 -18.69 9.22
N HIS A 163 17.81 -18.87 10.25
CA HIS A 163 16.68 -18.00 10.54
C HIS A 163 17.09 -16.52 10.56
N PHE A 164 16.22 -15.65 10.05
CA PHE A 164 16.56 -14.24 9.84
C PHE A 164 16.08 -13.33 10.99
N MET A 165 17.04 -12.71 11.68
CA MET A 165 16.81 -11.65 12.67
C MET A 165 15.77 -12.02 13.74
N ASN A 166 14.63 -11.36 13.79
CA ASN A 166 13.53 -11.58 14.74
C ASN A 166 12.41 -12.46 14.16
N ASP A 167 12.73 -13.23 13.11
CA ASP A 167 11.80 -14.05 12.32
C ASP A 167 10.53 -13.30 11.92
N PRO A 168 10.66 -12.12 11.29
CA PRO A 168 9.48 -11.36 10.91
C PRO A 168 8.74 -12.12 9.80
N TYR A 169 7.41 -12.11 9.87
CA TYR A 169 6.56 -12.59 8.79
C TYR A 169 5.55 -11.53 8.38
N ILE A 170 5.15 -11.58 7.12
CA ILE A 170 4.15 -10.69 6.54
C ILE A 170 3.25 -11.51 5.64
N CYS A 171 1.96 -11.49 5.96
CA CYS A 171 0.91 -12.14 5.20
C CYS A 171 -0.06 -11.11 4.65
N VAL A 172 -0.71 -11.43 3.54
CA VAL A 172 -1.75 -10.60 2.95
C VAL A 172 -2.90 -11.46 2.42
N LYS A 173 -4.11 -10.93 2.55
CA LYS A 173 -5.32 -11.46 1.95
C LYS A 173 -6.11 -10.37 1.24
N ASP A 174 -6.59 -10.66 0.04
CA ASP A 174 -7.59 -9.82 -0.62
C ASP A 174 -8.99 -10.21 -0.09
N ILE A 175 -9.60 -9.29 0.67
CA ILE A 175 -10.96 -9.46 1.23
C ILE A 175 -11.98 -8.56 0.52
N THR A 176 -11.66 -8.08 -0.69
CA THR A 176 -12.51 -7.16 -1.47
C THR A 176 -13.91 -7.72 -1.66
N SER A 177 -14.00 -9.00 -2.08
CA SER A 177 -15.28 -9.66 -2.28
C SER A 177 -16.08 -9.78 -0.98
N ASP A 178 -15.42 -10.10 0.13
CA ASP A 178 -16.07 -10.21 1.44
C ASP A 178 -16.67 -8.87 1.87
N VAL A 179 -15.95 -7.77 1.64
CA VAL A 179 -16.40 -6.41 2.00
C VAL A 179 -17.48 -5.89 1.05
N GLN A 180 -17.35 -6.11 -0.25
CA GLN A 180 -18.37 -5.70 -1.24
C GLN A 180 -19.71 -6.43 -1.06
N ASN A 181 -19.69 -7.64 -0.49
CA ASN A 181 -20.89 -8.41 -0.18
C ASN A 181 -21.61 -7.93 1.10
N LEU A 182 -21.04 -7.00 1.88
CA LEU A 182 -21.70 -6.42 3.03
C LEU A 182 -22.75 -5.39 2.60
N ASN A 183 -23.90 -5.37 3.28
CA ASN A 183 -24.90 -4.31 3.10
C ASN A 183 -24.34 -2.91 3.40
N ASN A 184 -23.38 -2.83 4.32
CA ASN A 184 -22.65 -1.61 4.65
C ASN A 184 -21.19 -2.00 4.98
N PRO A 185 -20.20 -1.55 4.18
CA PRO A 185 -18.79 -1.85 4.41
C PRO A 185 -18.19 -1.04 5.57
N PHE A 186 -18.90 -0.05 6.12
CA PHE A 186 -18.41 0.80 7.19
C PHE A 186 -18.79 0.25 8.57
N GLY A 187 -17.87 0.39 9.52
CA GLY A 187 -18.05 -0.06 10.90
C GLY A 187 -16.83 -0.82 11.43
N LYS A 188 -17.07 -1.62 12.47
CA LYS A 188 -16.01 -2.34 13.20
C LYS A 188 -15.51 -3.54 12.43
N TYR A 189 -14.22 -3.55 12.15
CA TYR A 189 -13.46 -4.72 11.74
C TYR A 189 -12.66 -5.21 12.93
N GLN A 190 -12.72 -6.50 13.21
CA GLN A 190 -12.01 -7.11 14.32
C GLN A 190 -11.20 -8.31 13.82
N VAL A 191 -9.91 -8.29 14.13
CA VAL A 191 -8.96 -9.32 13.74
C VAL A 191 -8.39 -9.95 15.00
N ALA A 192 -8.32 -11.27 14.99
CA ALA A 192 -7.90 -12.09 16.09
C ALA A 192 -6.94 -13.18 15.62
N ASN A 193 -6.24 -13.78 16.58
CA ASN A 193 -5.25 -14.84 16.37
C ASN A 193 -4.12 -14.45 15.42
N VAL A 194 -3.61 -13.22 15.50
CA VAL A 194 -2.35 -12.86 14.81
C VAL A 194 -1.19 -13.34 15.67
N GLU A 195 -0.50 -14.41 15.28
CA GLU A 195 0.63 -14.95 16.04
C GLU A 195 1.78 -13.93 16.16
N ALA A 196 2.32 -13.74 17.35
CA ALA A 196 3.47 -12.88 17.58
C ALA A 196 4.28 -13.36 18.80
N LYS A 197 5.51 -12.88 18.91
CA LYS A 197 6.31 -13.08 20.12
C LYS A 197 5.81 -12.20 21.26
N THR A 198 5.35 -12.80 22.36
CA THR A 198 5.10 -12.10 23.64
C THR A 198 6.35 -12.10 24.53
N GLY A 199 6.34 -11.25 25.57
CA GLY A 199 7.42 -11.10 26.53
C GLY A 199 8.53 -10.20 26.02
N ALA A 200 9.76 -10.73 25.99
CA ALA A 200 10.93 -10.08 25.41
C ALA A 200 11.33 -10.77 24.10
N LEU A 201 12.01 -10.04 23.21
CA LEU A 201 12.62 -10.61 22.02
C LEU A 201 14.05 -10.09 21.83
N THR A 202 14.99 -11.03 21.75
CA THR A 202 16.36 -10.81 21.26
C THR A 202 16.50 -11.53 19.92
N SER A 203 16.98 -10.85 18.88
CA SER A 203 17.10 -11.42 17.53
C SER A 203 18.14 -12.56 17.47
N HIS A 204 18.16 -13.32 16.36
CA HIS A 204 19.21 -14.29 16.04
C HIS A 204 20.60 -13.64 15.87
N ALA A 205 20.66 -12.35 15.57
CA ALA A 205 21.90 -11.57 15.55
C ALA A 205 22.31 -11.04 16.94
N SER A 206 21.63 -11.48 18.01
CA SER A 206 21.87 -11.05 19.40
C SER A 206 21.61 -9.56 19.65
N SER A 207 20.77 -8.92 18.82
CA SER A 207 20.29 -7.55 19.06
C SER A 207 19.03 -7.55 19.92
N ASN A 208 18.91 -6.58 20.82
CA ASN A 208 17.69 -6.34 21.60
C ASN A 208 16.67 -5.59 20.72
N THR A 209 16.02 -6.32 19.81
CA THR A 209 15.11 -5.73 18.82
C THR A 209 13.73 -5.42 19.41
N GLY A 210 13.30 -6.17 20.44
CA GLY A 210 11.95 -6.01 20.98
C GLY A 210 10.91 -6.80 20.17
N THR A 211 9.68 -6.81 20.68
CA THR A 211 8.54 -7.50 20.05
C THR A 211 7.78 -6.53 19.17
N SER A 212 7.19 -7.01 18.07
CA SER A 212 6.28 -6.22 17.23
C SER A 212 5.20 -7.09 16.61
N GLY A 213 4.02 -6.52 16.38
CA GLY A 213 2.94 -7.23 15.68
C GLY A 213 1.63 -6.47 15.57
N GLY A 214 0.95 -6.64 14.44
CA GLY A 214 -0.34 -6.01 14.17
C GLY A 214 -0.93 -6.40 12.82
N TRP A 215 -2.04 -5.74 12.49
CA TRP A 215 -2.72 -5.88 11.21
C TRP A 215 -3.08 -4.51 10.63
N GLN A 216 -3.11 -4.43 9.31
CA GLN A 216 -3.44 -3.23 8.55
C GLN A 216 -4.36 -3.60 7.39
N MET A 217 -5.50 -2.93 7.28
CA MET A 217 -6.41 -3.04 6.15
C MET A 217 -6.32 -1.78 5.30
N VAL A 218 -5.89 -1.92 4.05
CA VAL A 218 -5.81 -0.83 3.06
C VAL A 218 -7.03 -0.92 2.15
N VAL A 219 -7.74 0.19 2.01
CA VAL A 219 -9.00 0.27 1.28
C VAL A 219 -8.87 1.29 0.16
N VAL A 220 -8.97 0.83 -1.08
CA VAL A 220 -9.11 1.68 -2.26
C VAL A 220 -10.59 1.85 -2.57
N TYR A 221 -11.01 3.09 -2.80
CA TYR A 221 -12.41 3.43 -3.07
C TYR A 221 -12.52 4.44 -4.21
N SER A 222 -13.64 4.41 -4.92
CA SER A 222 -13.92 5.32 -6.03
C SER A 222 -15.25 6.04 -5.83
N SER A 223 -15.41 7.17 -6.52
CA SER A 223 -16.68 7.83 -6.76
C SER A 223 -16.52 8.76 -7.97
N PRO A 224 -17.56 8.92 -8.81
CA PRO A 224 -17.53 9.86 -9.94
C PRO A 224 -17.23 11.31 -9.53
N SER A 225 -17.44 11.67 -8.26
CA SER A 225 -17.18 13.01 -7.72
C SER A 225 -15.75 13.25 -7.25
N LEU A 226 -14.90 12.21 -7.23
CA LEU A 226 -13.52 12.29 -6.78
C LEU A 226 -12.58 12.58 -7.96
N ARG A 227 -11.43 13.15 -7.63
CA ARG A 227 -10.37 13.40 -8.61
C ARG A 227 -9.73 12.10 -9.03
N MET A 228 -9.27 12.06 -10.27
CA MET A 228 -8.51 10.93 -10.77
C MET A 228 -7.13 10.86 -10.11
N LYS A 229 -6.80 9.67 -9.58
CA LYS A 229 -5.48 9.36 -9.04
C LYS A 229 -4.96 8.07 -9.66
N ASN A 230 -3.65 8.01 -9.91
CA ASN A 230 -2.97 6.72 -9.99
C ASN A 230 -2.68 6.27 -8.56
N ILE A 231 -3.18 5.10 -8.19
CA ILE A 231 -3.01 4.51 -6.86
C ILE A 231 -2.17 3.25 -7.06
N THR A 232 -0.94 3.29 -6.57
CA THR A 232 -0.01 2.17 -6.57
C THR A 232 0.27 1.74 -5.15
N LEU A 233 0.05 0.47 -4.83
CA LEU A 233 0.41 -0.15 -3.55
C LEU A 233 1.51 -1.20 -3.82
N PHE A 234 2.71 -0.92 -3.33
CA PHE A 234 3.80 -1.88 -3.32
C PHE A 234 3.85 -2.61 -1.99
N ASP A 235 4.00 -3.92 -2.06
CA ASP A 235 4.48 -4.69 -0.92
C ASP A 235 5.67 -5.57 -1.28
N GLY A 236 6.38 -5.92 -0.22
CA GLY A 236 7.66 -6.58 -0.22
C GLY A 236 8.15 -6.69 1.21
N TYR A 237 9.45 -6.90 1.39
CA TYR A 237 10.04 -6.82 2.72
C TYR A 237 11.47 -6.30 2.62
N ALA A 238 11.70 -5.16 3.23
CA ALA A 238 13.02 -4.56 3.43
C ALA A 238 13.31 -4.50 4.92
N HIS A 239 14.40 -5.16 5.32
CA HIS A 239 14.94 -5.06 6.67
C HIS A 239 16.07 -4.04 6.67
N ILE A 240 15.86 -2.93 7.36
CA ILE A 240 16.76 -1.78 7.44
C ILE A 240 17.48 -1.82 8.77
N LYS A 241 18.75 -1.43 8.80
CA LYS A 241 19.53 -1.28 10.04
C LYS A 241 20.66 -0.28 9.88
N SER A 242 21.29 0.10 10.98
CA SER A 242 22.47 0.98 10.95
C SER A 242 23.59 0.49 10.02
N ALA A 243 24.25 1.45 9.36
CA ALA A 243 25.36 1.26 8.41
C ALA A 243 25.04 0.45 7.14
N ALA A 244 23.76 0.20 6.88
CA ALA A 244 23.30 -0.43 5.67
C ALA A 244 23.17 0.52 4.46
N PRO A 245 23.25 0.00 3.21
CA PRO A 245 22.82 0.79 2.05
C PRO A 245 21.32 1.11 2.14
N SER A 246 20.95 2.32 1.73
CA SER A 246 19.55 2.72 1.61
C SER A 246 18.84 1.94 0.50
N ILE A 247 17.52 1.75 0.64
CA ILE A 247 16.69 1.05 -0.35
C ILE A 247 15.82 2.07 -1.07
N ASP A 248 15.84 2.03 -2.40
CA ASP A 248 15.06 2.92 -3.27
C ASP A 248 13.87 2.16 -3.86
N VAL A 249 12.70 2.78 -3.82
CA VAL A 249 11.45 2.26 -4.39
C VAL A 249 10.96 3.24 -5.44
N LEU A 250 10.87 2.78 -6.69
CA LEU A 250 10.43 3.58 -7.84
C LEU A 250 8.93 3.39 -8.05
N PHE A 251 8.17 4.48 -7.94
CA PHE A 251 6.80 4.58 -8.43
C PHE A 251 6.84 5.17 -9.84
N ASP A 252 6.29 4.49 -10.83
CA ASP A 252 6.17 4.95 -12.21
C ASP A 252 4.78 4.60 -12.79
N GLY A 253 4.58 4.84 -14.08
CA GLY A 253 3.30 4.52 -14.75
C GLY A 253 2.19 5.56 -14.54
N PHE A 254 2.52 6.73 -13.99
CA PHE A 254 1.62 7.88 -13.87
C PHE A 254 2.11 9.07 -14.70
N GLN A 255 1.26 10.09 -14.84
CA GLN A 255 1.65 11.43 -15.26
C GLN A 255 0.89 12.44 -14.40
N THR A 256 1.63 13.29 -13.68
CA THR A 256 1.02 14.30 -12.81
C THR A 256 0.37 15.41 -13.64
N VAL A 257 -0.57 16.13 -13.01
CA VAL A 257 -1.23 17.31 -13.59
C VAL A 257 -0.23 18.27 -14.24
N PRO A 258 -0.53 18.86 -15.41
CA PRO A 258 0.42 19.67 -16.18
C PRO A 258 0.63 21.07 -15.61
N ASN A 259 -0.29 21.53 -14.76
CA ASN A 259 -0.23 22.81 -14.08
C ASN A 259 -0.92 22.72 -12.70
N GLY A 260 -0.66 23.71 -11.86
CA GLY A 260 -1.19 23.77 -10.50
C GLY A 260 -0.49 22.82 -9.53
N ALA A 261 -1.05 22.69 -8.33
CA ALA A 261 -0.47 21.90 -7.26
C ALA A 261 -0.62 20.39 -7.53
N VAL A 262 0.48 19.65 -7.41
CA VAL A 262 0.48 18.18 -7.48
C VAL A 262 0.26 17.63 -6.08
N LYS A 263 -0.86 16.92 -5.88
CA LYS A 263 -1.22 16.30 -4.60
C LYS A 263 -1.01 14.79 -4.67
N ALA A 264 -0.48 14.24 -3.59
CA ALA A 264 -0.36 12.81 -3.41
C ALA A 264 -0.58 12.44 -1.94
N ASP A 265 -1.03 11.21 -1.70
CA ASP A 265 -1.08 10.59 -0.39
C ASP A 265 -0.13 9.38 -0.38
N VAL A 266 0.54 9.17 0.75
CA VAL A 266 1.47 8.05 0.97
C VAL A 266 0.86 7.11 1.99
N VAL A 267 0.90 5.81 1.71
CA VAL A 267 0.49 4.73 2.62
C VAL A 267 1.73 3.93 3.02
N MET A 268 1.82 3.50 4.26
CA MET A 268 2.91 2.63 4.72
C MET A 268 2.49 1.64 5.80
N GLY A 269 3.26 0.56 5.90
CA GLY A 269 3.20 -0.43 6.97
C GLY A 269 4.60 -0.98 7.28
N ALA A 270 4.96 -1.02 8.57
CA ALA A 270 6.27 -1.47 9.04
C ALA A 270 6.20 -2.20 10.40
N LEU A 271 7.29 -2.90 10.73
CA LEU A 271 7.58 -3.52 12.02
C LEU A 271 8.88 -2.96 12.61
N GLU A 272 9.04 -3.07 13.92
CA GLU A 272 10.22 -2.68 14.70
C GLU A 272 10.64 -1.20 14.51
N GLY A 273 9.69 -0.27 14.44
CA GLY A 273 9.99 1.15 14.62
C GLY A 273 9.96 1.49 16.10
N ASP A 274 11.10 1.69 16.75
CA ASP A 274 11.21 1.96 18.18
C ASP A 274 10.70 3.38 18.49
N ARG A 275 9.99 3.51 19.61
CA ARG A 275 9.43 4.79 20.03
C ARG A 275 10.52 5.81 20.41
N ASP A 276 11.60 5.31 21.00
CA ASP A 276 12.59 6.06 21.76
C ASP A 276 13.96 6.15 21.06
N ILE A 277 14.15 5.41 19.95
CA ILE A 277 15.35 5.47 19.11
C ILE A 277 15.08 6.40 17.92
N SER A 278 16.12 7.03 17.40
CA SER A 278 16.02 7.90 16.22
C SER A 278 17.08 7.52 15.19
N GLY A 279 16.87 7.93 13.95
CA GLY A 279 17.84 7.85 12.86
C GLY A 279 17.31 7.10 11.64
N ASP A 280 16.15 6.46 11.76
CA ASP A 280 15.33 5.96 10.68
C ASP A 280 14.61 7.09 9.94
N LYS A 281 14.46 6.90 8.63
CA LYS A 281 13.94 7.92 7.72
C LYS A 281 13.18 7.30 6.56
N LEU A 282 12.06 7.91 6.23
CA LEU A 282 11.48 7.85 4.89
C LEU A 282 11.89 9.13 4.13
N GLN A 283 12.39 8.96 2.91
CA GLN A 283 12.86 10.05 2.07
C GLN A 283 12.20 10.00 0.69
N ILE A 284 12.19 11.13 -0.01
CA ILE A 284 11.80 11.22 -1.43
C ILE A 284 12.87 11.97 -2.21
N LYS A 285 13.13 11.53 -3.45
CA LYS A 285 13.98 12.25 -4.38
C LYS A 285 13.23 13.47 -4.92
N ASN A 286 13.67 14.67 -4.56
CA ASN A 286 13.04 15.92 -4.96
C ASN A 286 13.37 16.33 -6.40
N VAL A 287 12.79 17.43 -6.87
CA VAL A 287 12.98 17.96 -8.23
C VAL A 287 14.42 18.38 -8.54
N ALA A 288 15.24 18.61 -7.52
CA ALA A 288 16.67 18.89 -7.62
C ALA A 288 17.52 17.61 -7.57
N ASN A 289 16.92 16.42 -7.73
CA ASN A 289 17.55 15.11 -7.67
C ASN A 289 18.25 14.78 -6.34
N THR A 290 17.85 15.43 -5.25
CA THR A 290 18.37 15.17 -3.90
C THR A 290 17.32 14.45 -3.06
N PHE A 291 17.72 13.44 -2.29
CA PHE A 291 16.83 12.83 -1.31
C PHE A 291 16.63 13.76 -0.12
N VAL A 292 15.36 14.02 0.21
CA VAL A 292 14.97 14.83 1.38
C VAL A 292 14.12 14.00 2.32
N ASP A 293 14.32 14.22 3.62
CA ASP A 293 13.58 13.52 4.67
C ASP A 293 12.11 13.97 4.67
N LEU A 294 11.20 13.01 4.80
CA LEU A 294 9.77 13.27 4.94
C LEU A 294 9.39 13.32 6.42
N ASP A 295 8.38 14.14 6.73
CA ASP A 295 7.65 14.08 7.99
C ASP A 295 6.22 13.57 7.74
N ALA A 296 5.57 13.13 8.81
CA ALA A 296 4.17 12.71 8.83
C ALA A 296 3.59 13.04 10.22
N PRO A 297 2.27 13.00 10.45
CA PRO A 297 1.74 13.37 11.77
C PRO A 297 2.36 12.50 12.87
N LEU A 298 2.92 13.16 13.88
CA LEU A 298 3.60 12.56 15.03
C LEU A 298 4.77 11.64 14.65
N ARG A 299 5.34 11.83 13.45
CA ARG A 299 6.46 11.08 12.89
C ARG A 299 7.49 12.09 12.41
N ASP A 300 8.47 12.36 13.26
CA ASP A 300 9.53 13.30 12.97
C ASP A 300 10.43 12.76 11.87
N ALA A 301 11.01 13.65 11.06
CA ALA A 301 11.83 13.25 9.91
C ALA A 301 13.09 12.42 10.26
N ASN A 302 13.49 12.44 11.53
CA ASN A 302 14.62 11.67 12.06
C ASN A 302 14.17 10.53 13.00
N ASN A 303 12.87 10.31 13.18
CA ASN A 303 12.29 9.15 13.84
C ASN A 303 10.92 8.90 13.21
N PHE A 304 10.95 8.44 11.97
CA PHE A 304 9.75 8.36 11.13
C PHE A 304 8.92 7.13 11.47
N PHE A 305 9.55 6.01 11.80
CA PHE A 305 8.98 4.72 12.20
C PHE A 305 9.07 4.58 13.72
N ASN A 306 8.01 4.96 14.44
CA ASN A 306 8.10 5.20 15.89
C ASN A 306 6.98 4.55 16.71
N SER A 307 6.58 3.33 16.36
CA SER A 307 5.55 2.56 17.06
C SER A 307 4.21 3.30 17.11
N ARG A 308 3.71 3.76 15.95
CA ARG A 308 2.43 4.47 15.88
C ARG A 308 1.55 4.02 14.74
N ILE A 309 0.28 4.39 14.86
CA ILE A 309 -0.64 4.36 13.73
C ILE A 309 -1.27 5.73 13.60
N THR A 310 -1.01 6.38 12.47
CA THR A 310 -1.44 7.76 12.23
C THR A 310 -2.20 7.89 10.92
N LYS A 311 -3.13 8.85 10.87
CA LYS A 311 -3.98 9.09 9.70
C LYS A 311 -4.24 10.58 9.55
N GLY A 312 -3.73 11.20 8.49
CA GLY A 312 -3.96 12.62 8.21
C GLY A 312 -2.67 13.41 7.91
N PRO A 313 -2.74 14.76 7.84
CA PRO A 313 -1.62 15.61 7.45
C PRO A 313 -0.51 15.69 8.50
N SER A 314 0.72 16.01 8.05
CA SER A 314 1.87 16.20 8.94
C SER A 314 1.67 17.36 9.92
N ASN A 315 2.39 17.32 11.05
CA ASN A 315 2.33 18.31 12.12
C ASN A 315 0.96 18.46 12.85
N GLY A 316 0.02 17.54 12.63
CA GLY A 316 -1.20 17.42 13.44
C GLY A 316 -1.11 16.33 14.51
N ASN A 317 -1.89 16.45 15.59
CA ASN A 317 -2.03 15.40 16.62
C ASN A 317 -2.95 14.26 16.12
N ASN A 318 -2.57 13.63 15.02
CA ASN A 318 -3.43 12.73 14.24
C ASN A 318 -3.13 11.24 14.51
N ASN A 319 -3.09 10.84 15.78
CA ASN A 319 -3.18 9.41 16.14
C ASN A 319 -4.51 8.85 15.63
N PHE A 320 -4.48 7.68 15.00
CA PHE A 320 -5.71 6.97 14.64
C PHE A 320 -6.22 6.21 15.87
N THR A 321 -7.23 6.76 16.54
CA THR A 321 -7.77 6.23 17.81
C THR A 321 -9.17 5.62 17.69
N ASP A 322 -9.75 5.57 16.48
CA ASP A 322 -11.04 4.92 16.23
C ASP A 322 -10.87 3.39 16.13
N ARG A 323 -10.44 2.80 17.24
CA ARG A 323 -9.98 1.42 17.39
C ARG A 323 -9.95 0.98 18.85
N ASN A 324 -9.79 -0.31 19.10
CA ASN A 324 -9.67 -0.87 20.45
C ASN A 324 -8.61 -1.98 20.49
N PRO A 325 -7.55 -1.85 21.31
CA PRO A 325 -7.20 -0.69 22.13
C PRO A 325 -6.81 0.52 21.26
N ALA A 326 -6.92 1.71 21.82
CA ALA A 326 -6.55 2.98 21.20
C ALA A 326 -5.16 3.47 21.62
N SER A 327 -4.22 2.53 21.82
CA SER A 327 -2.83 2.79 22.19
C SER A 327 -2.17 3.80 21.24
N THR A 328 -1.56 4.84 21.79
CA THR A 328 -0.73 5.78 21.02
C THR A 328 0.70 5.30 20.85
N ASN A 329 1.11 4.25 21.57
CA ASN A 329 2.33 3.49 21.33
C ASN A 329 1.95 2.03 21.07
N THR A 330 2.22 1.56 19.86
CA THR A 330 1.81 0.24 19.35
C THR A 330 2.91 -0.82 19.45
N LEU A 331 3.97 -0.53 20.21
CA LEU A 331 5.08 -1.43 20.52
C LEU A 331 5.64 -2.13 19.28
N GLY A 332 6.31 -1.36 18.43
CA GLY A 332 7.01 -1.81 17.24
C GLY A 332 6.12 -2.06 16.02
N PHE A 333 4.79 -1.89 16.09
CA PHE A 333 3.94 -1.97 14.91
C PHE A 333 3.63 -0.59 14.34
N ASP A 334 3.86 -0.38 13.04
CA ASP A 334 3.72 0.92 12.40
C ASP A 334 2.78 0.86 11.19
N ALA A 335 1.83 1.79 11.12
CA ALA A 335 1.00 2.01 9.93
C ALA A 335 0.70 3.50 9.75
N SER A 336 0.62 3.97 8.52
CA SER A 336 0.29 5.37 8.27
C SER A 336 -0.36 5.60 6.91
N ILE A 337 -1.21 6.62 6.85
CA ILE A 337 -1.61 7.28 5.61
C ILE A 337 -1.60 8.78 5.82
N PHE A 338 -0.91 9.51 4.95
CA PHE A 338 -0.75 10.95 5.06
C PHE A 338 -0.61 11.63 3.69
N PRO A 339 -1.12 12.85 3.52
CA PRO A 339 -0.83 13.67 2.35
C PRO A 339 0.65 14.05 2.32
N LEU A 340 1.28 13.88 1.17
CA LEU A 340 2.63 14.33 0.91
C LEU A 340 2.66 15.87 0.85
N SER A 341 3.44 16.49 1.74
CA SER A 341 3.63 17.94 1.82
C SER A 341 4.46 18.50 0.64
N ASN A 342 3.89 18.48 -0.56
CA ASN A 342 4.53 18.88 -1.82
C ASN A 342 4.40 20.40 -2.09
N ASN A 343 4.80 21.23 -1.13
CA ASN A 343 4.66 22.68 -1.22
C ASN A 343 5.46 23.24 -2.40
N GLY A 344 4.78 24.02 -3.25
CA GLY A 344 5.38 24.59 -4.47
C GLY A 344 5.86 23.54 -5.47
N ASN A 345 5.32 22.32 -5.43
CA ASN A 345 5.74 21.20 -6.27
C ASN A 345 7.25 20.87 -6.14
N SER A 346 7.81 21.08 -4.94
CA SER A 346 9.24 20.92 -4.67
C SER A 346 9.69 19.45 -4.59
N LEU A 347 8.78 18.52 -4.31
CA LEU A 347 9.06 17.09 -4.22
C LEU A 347 8.72 16.37 -5.53
N ILE A 348 7.52 16.64 -6.06
CA ILE A 348 7.02 16.09 -7.33
C ILE A 348 6.47 17.24 -8.17
N THR A 349 6.98 17.41 -9.39
CA THR A 349 6.59 18.49 -10.31
C THR A 349 5.45 18.08 -11.26
N ASN A 350 4.95 19.05 -12.01
CA ASN A 350 3.96 18.86 -13.07
C ASN A 350 4.55 18.04 -14.24
N ASN A 351 3.74 17.25 -14.93
CA ASN A 351 4.15 16.34 -16.01
C ASN A 351 5.23 15.31 -15.61
N GLN A 352 5.43 15.09 -14.31
CA GLN A 352 6.37 14.10 -13.81
C GLN A 352 5.75 12.70 -13.93
N THR A 353 6.54 11.72 -14.37
CA THR A 353 6.05 10.36 -14.67
C THR A 353 6.53 9.28 -13.70
N SER A 354 7.35 9.66 -12.73
CA SER A 354 7.83 8.75 -11.69
C SER A 354 8.24 9.51 -10.43
N ALA A 355 8.25 8.83 -9.28
CA ALA A 355 8.77 9.32 -8.01
C ALA A 355 9.56 8.21 -7.32
N THR A 356 10.70 8.55 -6.72
CA THR A 356 11.53 7.57 -6.01
C THR A 356 11.53 7.89 -4.52
N PHE A 357 11.05 6.94 -3.74
CA PHE A 357 11.16 6.96 -2.28
C PHE A 357 12.41 6.21 -1.86
N ARG A 358 12.99 6.60 -0.73
CA ARG A 358 14.14 5.95 -0.12
C ARG A 358 13.91 5.68 1.34
N ILE A 359 14.34 4.51 1.77
CA ILE A 359 14.22 4.03 3.13
C ILE A 359 15.64 3.85 3.67
N THR A 360 15.93 4.40 4.85
CA THR A 360 17.28 4.37 5.44
C THR A 360 17.24 4.45 6.96
N SER A 361 18.34 4.07 7.61
CA SER A 361 18.58 4.27 9.04
C SER A 361 20.05 4.57 9.33
N THR A 362 20.32 5.44 10.30
CA THR A 362 21.66 5.65 10.84
C THR A 362 21.94 4.82 12.10
N GLN A 363 20.92 4.35 12.81
CA GLN A 363 21.05 3.72 14.13
C GLN A 363 20.09 2.54 14.33
N GLU A 364 18.80 2.76 14.10
CA GLU A 364 17.70 1.82 14.36
C GLU A 364 17.61 0.67 13.34
N THR A 365 16.91 -0.40 13.71
CA THR A 365 16.52 -1.52 12.85
C THR A 365 15.01 -1.61 12.71
N TYR A 366 14.46 -1.59 11.49
CA TYR A 366 13.03 -1.74 11.24
C TYR A 366 12.76 -2.51 9.92
N GLY A 367 11.54 -3.01 9.77
CA GLY A 367 11.10 -3.79 8.61
C GLY A 367 9.92 -3.14 7.87
N LEU A 368 10.15 -2.53 6.71
CA LEU A 368 9.05 -2.03 5.87
C LEU A 368 8.46 -3.17 5.05
N TYR A 369 7.13 -3.27 5.01
CA TYR A 369 6.43 -4.28 4.22
C TYR A 369 5.43 -3.72 3.20
N LEU A 370 4.96 -2.48 3.39
CA LEU A 370 4.01 -1.82 2.51
C LEU A 370 4.44 -0.37 2.28
N LEU A 371 4.44 0.06 1.02
CA LEU A 371 4.59 1.47 0.62
C LEU A 371 3.66 1.76 -0.56
N GLY A 372 2.80 2.75 -0.42
CA GLY A 372 1.84 3.14 -1.45
C GLY A 372 1.89 4.62 -1.78
N LEU A 373 1.53 4.96 -3.01
CA LEU A 373 1.41 6.32 -3.51
C LEU A 373 0.07 6.46 -4.26
N ALA A 374 -0.76 7.38 -3.81
CA ALA A 374 -1.98 7.80 -4.50
C ALA A 374 -1.79 9.23 -5.00
N ILE A 375 -1.47 9.41 -6.28
CA ILE A 375 -1.08 10.70 -6.85
C ILE A 375 -2.13 11.21 -7.84
N GLU A 376 -2.50 12.49 -7.75
CA GLU A 376 -3.40 13.13 -8.73
C GLU A 376 -2.78 13.10 -10.13
N VAL A 377 -3.52 12.53 -11.08
CA VAL A 377 -3.09 12.39 -12.47
C VAL A 377 -3.95 13.19 -13.44
N TYR A 378 -3.38 13.46 -14.60
CA TYR A 378 -4.04 14.06 -15.75
C TYR A 378 -4.38 12.96 -16.75
N LYS A 379 -5.66 12.79 -17.10
CA LYS A 379 -6.07 11.83 -18.14
C LYS A 379 -7.46 12.18 -18.72
N PRO A 380 -7.63 12.11 -20.05
CA PRO A 380 -8.94 12.31 -20.67
C PRO A 380 -9.81 11.08 -20.42
N VAL A 381 -11.12 11.29 -20.25
CA VAL A 381 -12.10 10.21 -20.10
C VAL A 381 -13.22 10.47 -21.10
N LEU A 382 -13.24 9.73 -22.19
CA LEU A 382 -14.29 9.84 -23.20
C LEU A 382 -15.43 8.87 -22.87
N GLU A 383 -16.54 9.41 -22.41
CA GLU A 383 -17.79 8.68 -22.21
C GLU A 383 -18.63 8.78 -23.48
N MET A 384 -19.25 7.68 -23.90
CA MET A 384 -20.04 7.60 -25.12
C MET A 384 -21.42 7.03 -24.85
N ILE A 385 -22.45 7.69 -25.39
CA ILE A 385 -23.83 7.18 -25.47
C ILE A 385 -24.17 7.03 -26.94
N VAL A 386 -24.65 5.85 -27.36
CA VAL A 386 -25.05 5.60 -28.75
C VAL A 386 -26.53 5.26 -28.81
N ILE A 387 -27.29 6.06 -29.56
CA ILE A 387 -28.73 5.84 -29.76
C ILE A 387 -28.99 5.53 -31.23
N GLY A 388 -29.63 4.38 -31.49
CA GLY A 388 -30.09 3.96 -32.81
C GLY A 388 -31.56 4.30 -33.05
N THR A 389 -31.89 4.82 -34.23
CA THR A 389 -33.27 5.13 -34.65
C THR A 389 -33.58 4.54 -36.02
N PRO A 390 -34.60 3.68 -36.17
CA PRO A 390 -35.48 3.17 -35.11
C PRO A 390 -34.73 2.24 -34.14
N SER A 391 -35.17 2.20 -32.88
CA SER A 391 -34.55 1.39 -31.82
C SER A 391 -34.78 -0.11 -31.96
N SER A 392 -35.70 -0.51 -32.84
CA SER A 392 -35.91 -1.90 -33.24
C SER A 392 -36.23 -1.97 -34.72
N VAL A 393 -35.72 -3.00 -35.38
CA VAL A 393 -35.97 -3.29 -36.79
C VAL A 393 -36.50 -4.72 -36.87
N THR A 394 -37.65 -4.90 -37.50
CA THR A 394 -38.14 -6.24 -37.86
C THR A 394 -37.58 -6.64 -39.22
N PRO A 395 -37.12 -7.89 -39.40
CA PRO A 395 -36.66 -8.36 -40.71
C PRO A 395 -37.77 -8.21 -41.75
N GLN A 396 -37.48 -7.49 -42.83
CA GLN A 396 -38.40 -7.28 -43.93
C GLN A 396 -37.65 -7.32 -45.27
N ALA A 397 -38.38 -7.53 -46.36
CA ALA A 397 -37.80 -7.72 -47.70
C ALA A 397 -37.02 -6.50 -48.20
N ASN A 398 -37.36 -5.29 -47.72
CA ASN A 398 -36.67 -4.05 -48.04
C ASN A 398 -35.74 -3.62 -46.90
N PRO A 399 -34.53 -3.15 -47.18
CA PRO A 399 -33.64 -2.60 -46.15
C PRO A 399 -34.30 -1.45 -45.39
N THR A 400 -34.08 -1.40 -44.08
CA THR A 400 -34.47 -0.28 -43.23
C THR A 400 -33.23 0.48 -42.80
N ASN A 401 -33.25 1.80 -42.96
CA ASN A 401 -32.14 2.62 -42.47
C ASN A 401 -32.25 2.78 -40.96
N VAL A 402 -31.14 2.52 -40.25
CA VAL A 402 -30.97 2.81 -38.83
C VAL A 402 -29.93 3.90 -38.70
N ASN A 403 -30.32 5.04 -38.13
CA ASN A 403 -29.41 6.15 -37.87
C ASN A 403 -28.87 6.03 -36.45
N PHE A 404 -27.55 6.11 -36.31
CA PHE A 404 -26.89 6.15 -35.01
C PHE A 404 -26.38 7.57 -34.75
N ASN A 405 -26.69 8.11 -33.57
CA ASN A 405 -26.18 9.40 -33.12
C ASN A 405 -25.38 9.20 -31.83
N PRO A 406 -24.05 9.00 -31.92
CA PRO A 406 -23.20 8.93 -30.76
C PRO A 406 -23.01 10.31 -30.14
N GLU A 407 -23.29 10.44 -28.84
CA GLU A 407 -22.92 11.58 -28.02
C GLU A 407 -21.69 11.20 -27.20
N ILE A 408 -20.64 12.02 -27.26
CA ILE A 408 -19.37 11.74 -26.62
C ILE A 408 -18.95 12.96 -25.83
N THR A 409 -18.66 12.76 -24.55
CA THR A 409 -18.22 13.84 -23.65
C THR A 409 -16.89 13.46 -23.03
N ASN A 410 -16.00 14.46 -22.88
CA ASN A 410 -14.80 14.28 -22.09
C ASN A 410 -15.11 14.64 -20.62
N SER A 411 -15.34 13.63 -19.79
CA SER A 411 -15.57 13.77 -18.35
C SER A 411 -14.26 13.78 -17.54
N GLY A 412 -13.13 13.62 -18.22
CA GLY A 412 -11.80 13.64 -17.62
C GLY A 412 -11.34 15.04 -17.23
N ASN A 413 -10.13 15.12 -16.67
CA ASN A 413 -9.51 16.40 -16.32
C ASN A 413 -8.48 16.89 -17.37
N ASP A 414 -8.23 16.12 -18.43
CA ASP A 414 -7.26 16.39 -19.51
C ASP A 414 -7.95 16.44 -20.87
N ASN A 415 -7.34 17.12 -21.83
CA ASN A 415 -7.77 17.15 -23.22
C ASN A 415 -7.50 15.79 -23.89
N ALA A 416 -8.41 15.34 -24.75
CA ALA A 416 -8.12 14.18 -25.59
C ALA A 416 -7.52 14.63 -26.92
N GLU A 417 -6.26 14.26 -27.15
CA GLU A 417 -5.58 14.46 -28.44
C GLU A 417 -5.56 13.18 -29.28
N ASN A 418 -5.57 13.34 -30.61
CA ASN A 418 -5.52 12.24 -31.57
C ASN A 418 -6.60 11.18 -31.34
N ALA A 419 -7.82 11.61 -30.97
CA ALA A 419 -8.91 10.72 -30.65
C ALA A 419 -9.41 9.99 -31.91
N VAL A 420 -9.49 8.66 -31.81
CA VAL A 420 -9.99 7.77 -32.86
C VAL A 420 -11.10 6.91 -32.29
N LEU A 421 -12.26 6.93 -32.95
CA LEU A 421 -13.43 6.13 -32.57
C LEU A 421 -13.63 5.07 -33.64
N THR A 422 -13.79 3.82 -33.25
CA THR A 422 -13.97 2.72 -34.21
C THR A 422 -15.19 1.90 -33.88
N THR A 423 -15.85 1.38 -34.92
CA THR A 423 -16.91 0.38 -34.80
C THR A 423 -16.85 -0.57 -35.98
N THR A 424 -17.34 -1.80 -35.80
CA THR A 424 -17.43 -2.78 -36.89
C THR A 424 -18.88 -2.87 -37.35
N ILE A 425 -19.11 -2.66 -38.63
CA ILE A 425 -20.43 -2.81 -39.23
C ILE A 425 -20.76 -4.31 -39.32
N PRO A 426 -21.87 -4.78 -38.72
CA PRO A 426 -22.22 -6.19 -38.75
C PRO A 426 -22.43 -6.70 -40.18
N PRO A 427 -22.14 -7.98 -40.50
CA PRO A 427 -22.30 -8.54 -41.85
C PRO A 427 -23.73 -8.48 -42.41
N VAL A 428 -24.73 -8.32 -41.54
CA VAL A 428 -26.16 -8.20 -41.90
C VAL A 428 -26.58 -6.77 -42.25
N ALA A 429 -25.67 -5.80 -42.10
CA ALA A 429 -25.89 -4.39 -42.37
C ALA A 429 -24.92 -3.90 -43.45
N THR A 430 -25.30 -2.82 -44.12
CA THR A 430 -24.43 -2.11 -45.06
C THR A 430 -24.37 -0.66 -44.61
N LEU A 431 -23.15 -0.09 -44.58
CA LEU A 431 -22.97 1.32 -44.30
C LEU A 431 -23.58 2.15 -45.44
N VAL A 432 -24.38 3.16 -45.09
CA VAL A 432 -24.89 4.13 -46.07
C VAL A 432 -23.87 5.26 -46.19
N GLU A 433 -23.29 5.41 -47.38
CA GLU A 433 -22.28 6.46 -47.68
C GLU A 433 -22.80 7.48 -48.71
N PRO A 434 -22.41 8.76 -48.61
CA PRO A 434 -21.52 9.34 -47.60
C PRO A 434 -22.23 9.53 -46.24
N ILE A 435 -21.46 9.45 -45.14
CA ILE A 435 -21.95 9.89 -43.83
C ILE A 435 -22.04 11.42 -43.86
N ILE A 436 -23.23 11.95 -43.65
CA ILE A 436 -23.51 13.40 -43.67
C ILE A 436 -23.72 13.94 -42.25
N GLY A 437 -23.44 15.24 -42.04
CA GLY A 437 -23.72 15.92 -40.77
C GLY A 437 -22.68 15.70 -39.67
N LEU A 438 -21.44 15.34 -40.04
CA LEU A 438 -20.37 15.22 -39.04
C LEU A 438 -20.06 16.57 -38.38
N PRO A 439 -19.77 16.58 -37.05
CA PRO A 439 -19.31 17.78 -36.37
C PRO A 439 -18.01 18.33 -36.99
N SER A 440 -17.77 19.62 -36.81
CA SER A 440 -16.51 20.24 -37.22
C SER A 440 -15.32 19.54 -36.56
N GLY A 441 -14.30 19.21 -37.35
CA GLY A 441 -13.12 18.49 -36.85
C GLY A 441 -13.28 16.96 -36.81
N VAL A 442 -14.42 16.40 -37.22
CA VAL A 442 -14.62 14.95 -37.33
C VAL A 442 -14.62 14.53 -38.79
N SER A 443 -13.83 13.49 -39.10
CA SER A 443 -13.79 12.84 -40.42
C SER A 443 -13.94 11.33 -40.25
N TYR A 444 -14.25 10.61 -41.33
CA TYR A 444 -14.39 9.16 -41.26
C TYR A 444 -13.68 8.42 -42.40
N THR A 445 -13.32 7.17 -42.15
CA THR A 445 -12.86 6.21 -43.15
C THR A 445 -13.59 4.88 -42.93
N PHE A 446 -13.90 4.17 -44.02
CA PHE A 446 -14.52 2.84 -43.96
C PHE A 446 -13.69 1.84 -44.78
N ASP A 447 -13.23 0.77 -44.13
CA ASP A 447 -12.53 -0.33 -44.80
C ASP A 447 -13.51 -1.46 -45.12
N THR A 448 -13.81 -1.64 -46.40
CA THR A 448 -14.75 -2.64 -46.91
C THR A 448 -14.26 -4.09 -46.77
N ASN A 449 -12.95 -4.32 -46.55
CA ASN A 449 -12.43 -5.68 -46.34
C ASN A 449 -12.63 -6.14 -44.90
N THR A 450 -12.55 -5.22 -43.94
CA THR A 450 -12.68 -5.50 -42.50
C THR A 450 -14.04 -5.09 -41.93
N ASN A 451 -14.85 -4.35 -42.70
CA ASN A 451 -16.08 -3.68 -42.25
C ASN A 451 -15.87 -2.74 -41.04
N VAL A 452 -14.67 -2.17 -40.89
CA VAL A 452 -14.36 -1.23 -39.81
C VAL A 452 -14.62 0.20 -40.27
N LEU A 453 -15.48 0.91 -39.53
CA LEU A 453 -15.72 2.33 -39.64
C LEU A 453 -14.92 3.06 -38.56
N THR A 454 -14.07 3.98 -38.99
CA THR A 454 -13.18 4.76 -38.14
C THR A 454 -13.51 6.24 -38.26
N PHE A 455 -13.75 6.91 -37.15
CA PHE A 455 -13.84 8.36 -37.06
C PHE A 455 -12.53 8.92 -36.51
N ASN A 456 -11.92 9.85 -37.24
CA ASN A 456 -10.76 10.61 -36.79
C ASN A 456 -11.24 11.97 -36.30
N VAL A 457 -10.91 12.30 -35.05
CA VAL A 457 -11.33 13.52 -34.38
C VAL A 457 -10.12 14.43 -34.20
N ALA A 458 -10.21 15.66 -34.70
CA ALA A 458 -9.17 16.67 -34.56
C ALA A 458 -8.97 17.08 -33.09
N ASN A 459 -7.74 17.42 -32.73
CA ASN A 459 -7.42 18.01 -31.43
C ASN A 459 -8.27 19.27 -31.20
N GLY A 460 -8.70 19.52 -29.96
CA GLY A 460 -9.60 20.61 -29.61
C GLY A 460 -11.07 20.21 -29.49
N VAL A 461 -11.52 19.14 -30.16
CA VAL A 461 -12.93 18.71 -30.11
C VAL A 461 -13.29 18.15 -28.72
N PHE A 462 -12.36 17.41 -28.10
CA PHE A 462 -12.53 16.83 -26.77
C PHE A 462 -11.66 17.54 -25.72
N ASP A 463 -11.46 18.85 -25.86
CA ASP A 463 -10.82 19.64 -24.82
C ASP A 463 -11.74 19.79 -23.61
N ILE A 464 -11.14 19.88 -22.43
CA ILE A 464 -11.91 20.06 -21.20
C ILE A 464 -12.73 21.36 -21.25
N GLY A 465 -14.02 21.26 -20.92
CA GLY A 465 -14.94 22.40 -20.93
C GLY A 465 -15.56 22.72 -22.30
N ASN A 466 -15.22 21.99 -23.37
CA ASN A 466 -16.06 21.96 -24.57
C ASN A 466 -17.25 21.01 -24.34
N PRO A 467 -18.50 21.47 -24.59
CA PRO A 467 -19.70 20.67 -24.39
C PRO A 467 -19.89 19.56 -25.42
#